data_AF-A0A947ZVA5-F1
#
_entry.id   AF-A0A947ZVA5-F1
#
_cell.length_a   1.000
_cell.length_b   1.000
_cell.length_c   1.000
_cell.angle_alpha   90.00
_cell.angle_beta   90.00
_cell.angle_gamma   90.00
#
_symmetry.space_group_name_H-M   'P 1'
#
loop_
_entity.id
_entity.type
_entity.pdbx_description
1 polymer ?
#
loop_
_entity_poly.entity_id
_entity_poly.type
_entity_poly.pdbx_seq_one_letter_code
_entity_poly.pdbx_strand_id
1 'polypeptide(L)'
;MVFLAGCKPQKPNTSILIFDQIKYKLPKYDSLEYFNISPNGSKFMALYKIKDQWFAQVNESVFENFQGTLIDSFSNKPKYCFSPDSSKVGMVYHKERSHILKAAYVIENQKIPDSDTMPQWFVQINHNIYGGFDGDHMPEVKFSPDGSVFGFVYKNRGAYYIRLNDEVLGPYQKADMTFTIESHITLAIVENGFAYLNEMEAIPLNK
;
A
#
# COMPACT_ATOMS: atom_id res chain seq x y z
N MET A 1 27.69 16.48 -54.93
CA MET A 1 26.51 17.09 -54.30
C MET A 1 25.49 15.98 -54.11
N VAL A 2 25.36 15.45 -52.88
CA VAL A 2 24.47 14.32 -52.58
C VAL A 2 23.19 14.88 -51.96
N PHE A 3 22.06 14.71 -52.63
CA PHE A 3 20.75 15.10 -52.10
C PHE A 3 20.29 14.05 -51.08
N LEU A 4 20.11 14.46 -49.82
CA LEU A 4 19.44 13.65 -48.80
C LEU A 4 17.95 13.56 -49.15
N ALA A 5 17.47 12.34 -49.41
CA ALA A 5 16.06 12.08 -49.65
C ALA A 5 15.27 12.34 -48.36
N GLY A 6 14.41 13.37 -48.38
CA GLY A 6 13.54 13.70 -47.27
C GLY A 6 12.55 12.57 -47.00
N CYS A 7 12.59 11.97 -45.80
CA CYS A 7 11.54 11.09 -45.31
C CYS A 7 10.23 11.90 -45.21
N LYS A 8 9.24 11.55 -46.03
CA LYS A 8 7.88 12.07 -45.86
C LYS A 8 7.27 11.38 -44.63
N PRO A 9 6.76 12.12 -43.63
CA PRO A 9 6.11 11.51 -42.48
C PRO A 9 4.90 10.69 -42.95
N GLN A 10 4.91 9.40 -42.61
CA GLN A 10 3.81 8.51 -42.92
C GLN A 10 2.63 8.88 -41.99
N LYS A 11 1.44 9.07 -42.56
CA LYS A 11 0.24 9.35 -41.77
C LYS A 11 0.02 8.21 -40.77
N PRO A 12 -0.23 8.51 -39.48
CA PRO A 12 -0.48 7.47 -38.49
C PRO A 12 -1.70 6.66 -38.89
N ASN A 13 -1.54 5.34 -38.87
CA ASN A 13 -2.60 4.40 -39.20
C ASN A 13 -3.65 4.47 -38.07
N THR A 14 -4.85 4.96 -38.38
CA THR A 14 -5.95 5.11 -37.40
C THR A 14 -6.81 3.86 -37.43
N SER A 15 -6.52 2.92 -36.54
CA SER A 15 -7.40 1.77 -36.28
C SER A 15 -8.52 2.22 -35.33
N ILE A 16 -9.78 1.98 -35.69
CA ILE A 16 -10.92 2.17 -34.79
C ILE A 16 -10.88 1.02 -33.79
N LEU A 17 -10.56 1.32 -32.53
CA LEU A 17 -10.63 0.35 -31.45
C LEU A 17 -12.09 0.27 -30.96
N ILE A 18 -12.69 -0.91 -31.09
CA ILE A 18 -13.97 -1.23 -30.48
C ILE A 18 -13.68 -1.68 -29.06
N PHE A 19 -14.28 -1.03 -28.06
CA PHE A 19 -14.07 -1.37 -26.66
C PHE A 19 -15.39 -1.72 -25.98
N ASP A 20 -15.39 -2.84 -25.27
CA ASP A 20 -16.44 -3.17 -24.31
C ASP A 20 -16.30 -2.28 -23.08
N GLN A 21 -17.40 -1.67 -22.63
CA GLN A 21 -17.40 -0.80 -21.45
C GLN A 21 -17.94 -1.54 -20.23
N ILE A 22 -17.10 -1.70 -19.22
CA ILE A 22 -17.52 -2.13 -17.88
C ILE A 22 -17.81 -0.88 -17.04
N LYS A 23 -18.95 -0.86 -16.35
CA LYS A 23 -19.38 0.26 -15.51
C LYS A 23 -19.41 -0.16 -14.05
N TYR A 24 -18.80 0.64 -13.18
CA TYR A 24 -18.85 0.48 -11.73
C TYR A 24 -19.65 1.63 -11.12
N LYS A 25 -20.53 1.31 -10.17
CA LYS A 25 -21.33 2.32 -9.48
C LYS A 25 -20.54 2.89 -8.29
N LEU A 26 -20.22 4.17 -8.34
CA LEU A 26 -19.76 4.92 -7.17
C LEU A 26 -20.97 5.58 -6.47
N PRO A 27 -20.95 5.73 -5.14
CA PRO A 27 -21.93 6.57 -4.45
C PRO A 27 -21.75 8.03 -4.86
N LYS A 28 -22.70 8.90 -4.47
CA LYS A 28 -22.51 10.34 -4.60
C LYS A 28 -21.35 10.76 -3.68
N TYR A 29 -20.28 11.30 -4.26
CA TYR A 29 -19.10 11.77 -3.56
C TYR A 29 -18.91 13.28 -3.76
N ASP A 30 -18.19 13.90 -2.83
CA ASP A 30 -17.82 15.31 -2.89
C ASP A 30 -16.52 15.50 -3.67
N SER A 31 -15.55 14.58 -3.50
CA SER A 31 -14.33 14.52 -4.31
C SER A 31 -13.90 13.08 -4.61
N LEU A 32 -13.40 12.85 -5.82
CA LEU A 32 -12.67 11.63 -6.20
C LEU A 32 -11.20 12.00 -6.24
N GLU A 33 -10.44 11.43 -5.32
CA GLU A 33 -9.07 11.86 -5.05
C GLU A 33 -8.07 10.95 -5.76
N TYR A 34 -8.44 9.68 -5.89
CA TYR A 34 -7.58 8.70 -6.50
C TYR A 34 -8.39 7.54 -7.09
N PHE A 35 -7.92 6.99 -8.20
CA PHE A 35 -8.40 5.72 -8.73
C PHE A 35 -7.28 4.96 -9.46
N ASN A 36 -7.36 3.64 -9.52
CA ASN A 36 -6.46 2.81 -10.31
C ASN A 36 -7.14 1.50 -10.72
N ILE A 37 -6.52 0.78 -11.65
CA ILE A 37 -6.91 -0.55 -12.11
C ILE A 37 -5.92 -1.60 -11.61
N SER A 38 -6.39 -2.82 -11.41
CA SER A 38 -5.49 -3.94 -11.12
C SER A 38 -4.63 -4.31 -12.33
N PRO A 39 -3.49 -5.00 -12.14
CA PRO A 39 -2.59 -5.38 -13.23
C PRO A 39 -3.27 -6.10 -14.40
N ASN A 40 -4.26 -6.94 -14.12
CA ASN A 40 -5.02 -7.66 -15.14
C ASN A 40 -6.27 -6.90 -15.65
N GLY A 41 -6.49 -5.65 -15.21
CA GLY A 41 -7.63 -4.81 -15.58
C GLY A 41 -8.98 -5.24 -15.01
N SER A 42 -9.06 -6.31 -14.22
CA SER A 42 -10.33 -6.86 -13.71
C SER A 42 -10.91 -6.12 -12.50
N LYS A 43 -10.10 -5.31 -11.81
CA LYS A 43 -10.54 -4.52 -10.67
C LYS A 43 -10.28 -3.04 -10.88
N PHE A 44 -11.21 -2.24 -10.39
CA PHE A 44 -11.14 -0.79 -10.32
C PHE A 44 -11.18 -0.39 -8.84
N MET A 45 -10.17 0.33 -8.38
CA MET A 45 -10.14 0.93 -7.05
C MET A 45 -10.42 2.42 -7.15
N ALA A 46 -11.29 2.91 -6.28
CA ALA A 46 -11.55 4.33 -6.10
C ALA A 46 -11.37 4.71 -4.64
N LEU A 47 -10.80 5.90 -4.45
CA LEU A 47 -10.71 6.58 -3.17
C LEU A 47 -11.39 7.94 -3.33
N TYR A 48 -12.41 8.16 -2.52
CA TYR A 48 -13.26 9.34 -2.61
C TYR A 48 -13.63 9.84 -1.22
N LYS A 49 -14.16 11.05 -1.17
CA LYS A 49 -14.71 11.66 0.04
C LYS A 49 -16.21 11.82 -0.07
N ILE A 50 -16.90 11.53 1.03
CA ILE A 50 -18.28 11.96 1.26
C ILE A 50 -18.23 12.76 2.55
N LYS A 51 -18.52 14.04 2.47
CA LYS A 51 -18.18 15.04 3.48
C LYS A 51 -16.68 14.97 3.81
N ASP A 52 -16.34 15.14 5.07
CA ASP A 52 -14.97 15.05 5.57
C ASP A 52 -14.44 13.61 5.77
N GLN A 53 -15.19 12.60 5.33
CA GLN A 53 -14.84 11.19 5.53
C GLN A 53 -14.31 10.57 4.23
N TRP A 54 -13.24 9.80 4.38
CA TRP A 54 -12.59 9.06 3.29
C TRP A 54 -13.20 7.67 3.14
N PHE A 55 -13.33 7.23 1.89
CA PHE A 55 -13.86 5.92 1.53
C PHE A 55 -12.98 5.29 0.46
N ALA A 56 -12.74 3.99 0.59
CA ALA A 56 -12.08 3.17 -0.41
C ALA A 56 -13.06 2.12 -0.93
N GLN A 57 -13.08 1.93 -2.24
CA GLN A 57 -13.96 1.00 -2.92
C GLN A 57 -13.16 0.23 -3.97
N VAL A 58 -13.36 -1.09 -4.04
CA VAL A 58 -12.85 -1.93 -5.12
C VAL A 58 -14.05 -2.55 -5.83
N ASN A 59 -14.22 -2.26 -7.11
CA ASN A 59 -15.41 -2.57 -7.90
C ASN A 59 -16.67 -2.03 -7.23
N GLU A 60 -17.55 -2.90 -6.70
CA GLU A 60 -18.76 -2.50 -5.98
C GLU A 60 -18.65 -2.70 -4.46
N SER A 61 -17.50 -3.19 -3.97
CA SER A 61 -17.27 -3.46 -2.55
C SER A 61 -16.61 -2.26 -1.88
N VAL A 62 -17.29 -1.68 -0.88
CA VAL A 62 -16.78 -0.58 -0.06
C VAL A 62 -16.06 -1.16 1.15
N PHE A 63 -14.91 -0.58 1.49
CA PHE A 63 -14.11 -0.98 2.62
C PHE A 63 -14.65 -0.25 3.86
N GLU A 64 -15.68 -0.79 4.50
CA GLU A 64 -16.47 -0.10 5.56
C GLU A 64 -15.64 0.40 6.75
N ASN A 65 -14.56 -0.31 7.08
CA ASN A 65 -13.65 0.04 8.17
C ASN A 65 -12.58 1.06 7.78
N PHE A 66 -12.50 1.43 6.51
CA PHE A 66 -11.61 2.47 6.04
C PHE A 66 -12.18 3.83 6.45
N GLN A 67 -11.70 4.35 7.59
CA GLN A 67 -12.00 5.70 8.06
C GLN A 67 -10.73 6.54 8.12
N GLY A 68 -9.80 6.26 7.18
CA GLY A 68 -8.45 6.71 7.33
C GLY A 68 -8.15 8.04 6.66
N THR A 69 -7.27 8.83 7.28
CA THR A 69 -6.65 9.96 6.59
C THR A 69 -5.38 9.43 5.93
N LEU A 70 -5.28 9.59 4.62
CA LEU A 70 -4.09 9.19 3.89
C LEU A 70 -3.11 10.33 4.00
N ILE A 71 -2.09 10.12 4.83
CA ILE A 71 -1.06 11.12 5.09
C ILE A 71 0.22 10.50 4.62
N ASP A 72 0.66 10.95 3.46
CA ASP A 72 2.08 11.15 3.29
C ASP A 72 2.26 12.65 3.15
N SER A 73 2.79 13.29 4.20
CA SER A 73 3.19 14.70 4.20
C SER A 73 4.25 15.03 3.13
N PHE A 74 4.79 14.03 2.41
CA PHE A 74 5.75 14.17 1.32
C PHE A 74 5.28 13.66 -0.04
N SER A 75 4.29 12.75 -0.13
CA SER A 75 3.79 12.25 -1.44
C SER A 75 2.28 12.31 -1.69
N ASN A 76 1.44 12.67 -0.71
CA ASN A 76 -0.02 12.80 -0.86
C ASN A 76 -0.75 11.59 -1.50
N LYS A 77 -0.11 10.42 -1.60
CA LYS A 77 -0.71 9.25 -2.24
C LYS A 77 -1.07 8.20 -1.18
N PRO A 78 -2.32 7.68 -1.19
CA PRO A 78 -2.59 6.42 -0.51
C PRO A 78 -1.56 5.36 -0.92
N LYS A 79 -0.92 4.71 0.06
CA LYS A 79 -0.22 3.46 -0.20
C LYS A 79 -1.27 2.35 -0.27
N TYR A 80 -1.65 2.03 -1.48
CA TYR A 80 -2.37 0.82 -1.79
C TYR A 80 -1.62 0.08 -2.89
N CYS A 81 -1.86 -1.21 -3.01
CA CYS A 81 -1.28 -2.05 -4.05
C CYS A 81 -2.22 -3.21 -4.35
N PHE A 82 -2.27 -3.62 -5.61
CA PHE A 82 -2.85 -4.90 -5.98
C PHE A 82 -1.75 -5.96 -5.97
N SER A 83 -2.10 -7.19 -5.60
CA SER A 83 -1.22 -8.33 -5.91
C SER A 83 -1.09 -8.48 -7.43
N PRO A 84 0.00 -9.09 -7.94
CA PRO A 84 0.20 -9.26 -9.38
C PRO A 84 -0.94 -10.03 -10.08
N ASP A 85 -1.45 -11.08 -9.43
CA ASP A 85 -2.62 -11.86 -9.87
C ASP A 85 -3.96 -11.11 -9.70
N SER A 86 -3.93 -9.89 -9.16
CA SER A 86 -5.08 -9.05 -8.83
C SER A 86 -6.06 -9.66 -7.82
N SER A 87 -5.73 -10.76 -7.16
CA SER A 87 -6.61 -11.41 -6.19
C SER A 87 -6.72 -10.63 -4.88
N LYS A 88 -5.67 -9.91 -4.49
CA LYS A 88 -5.59 -9.13 -3.24
C LYS A 88 -5.43 -7.64 -3.51
N VAL A 89 -5.94 -6.84 -2.59
CA VAL A 89 -5.63 -5.42 -2.48
C VAL A 89 -5.11 -5.13 -1.08
N GLY A 90 -3.96 -4.48 -1.00
CA GLY A 90 -3.37 -3.97 0.23
C GLY A 90 -3.58 -2.47 0.33
N MET A 91 -3.85 -1.97 1.53
CA MET A 91 -4.02 -0.55 1.85
C MET A 91 -3.34 -0.25 3.17
N VAL A 92 -2.69 0.91 3.27
CA VAL A 92 -2.06 1.40 4.51
C VAL A 92 -2.65 2.77 4.86
N TYR A 93 -3.11 2.94 6.10
CA TYR A 93 -3.81 4.15 6.55
C TYR A 93 -3.72 4.37 8.06
N HIS A 94 -4.03 5.58 8.52
CA HIS A 94 -4.28 5.88 9.93
C HIS A 94 -5.76 5.82 10.23
N LYS A 95 -6.19 5.26 11.36
CA LYS A 95 -7.57 5.37 11.83
C LYS A 95 -7.72 6.70 12.59
N GLU A 96 -8.56 7.61 12.09
CA GLU A 96 -8.94 8.93 12.68
C GLU A 96 -8.01 10.15 12.52
N ARG A 97 -8.65 11.34 12.46
CA ARG A 97 -8.08 12.69 12.24
C ARG A 97 -7.56 13.40 13.51
N SER A 98 -7.82 12.91 14.71
CA SER A 98 -7.79 13.77 15.91
C SER A 98 -6.40 14.01 16.52
N HIS A 99 -5.39 13.19 16.22
CA HIS A 99 -4.09 13.26 16.90
C HIS A 99 -2.99 13.94 16.10
N ILE A 100 -3.11 14.05 14.77
CA ILE A 100 -2.03 14.60 13.93
C ILE A 100 -1.96 16.12 14.06
N LEU A 101 -3.11 16.79 14.22
CA LEU A 101 -3.16 18.20 14.61
C LEU A 101 -2.61 18.44 16.02
N LYS A 102 -2.77 17.49 16.95
CA LYS A 102 -2.15 17.57 18.28
C LYS A 102 -0.64 17.35 18.23
N ALA A 103 -0.15 16.39 17.44
CA ALA A 103 1.28 16.13 17.31
C ALA A 103 2.02 17.31 16.67
N ALA A 104 1.46 17.91 15.62
CA ALA A 104 2.02 19.13 15.02
C ALA A 104 2.10 20.29 16.02
N TYR A 105 1.09 20.44 16.90
CA TYR A 105 1.07 21.44 17.97
C TYR A 105 2.05 21.13 19.13
N VAL A 106 2.39 19.86 19.34
CA VAL A 106 3.32 19.42 20.40
C VAL A 106 4.78 19.54 19.94
N ILE A 107 5.07 19.45 18.64
CA ILE A 107 6.43 19.67 18.09
C ILE A 107 6.91 21.11 18.31
N GLU A 108 6.01 22.10 18.37
CA GLU A 108 6.34 23.48 18.80
C GLU A 108 6.82 23.55 20.27
N ASN A 109 6.53 22.54 21.09
CA ASN A 109 6.85 22.47 22.52
C ASN A 109 7.92 21.41 22.88
N GLN A 110 8.71 20.94 21.91
CA GLN A 110 9.89 20.04 22.04
C GLN A 110 9.70 18.70 22.78
N LYS A 111 8.51 18.35 23.28
CA LYS A 111 8.29 17.05 23.94
C LYS A 111 7.68 16.07 22.96
N ILE A 112 8.42 15.04 22.56
CA ILE A 112 7.87 13.95 21.74
C ILE A 112 6.70 13.32 22.52
N PRO A 113 5.50 13.17 21.94
CA PRO A 113 4.37 12.54 22.61
C PRO A 113 4.71 11.07 22.96
N ASP A 114 4.16 10.56 24.07
CA ASP A 114 4.28 9.13 24.39
C ASP A 114 3.70 8.28 23.23
N SER A 115 4.27 7.10 22.96
CA SER A 115 3.91 6.24 21.81
C SER A 115 2.41 6.01 21.66
N ASP A 116 1.70 5.89 22.78
CA ASP A 116 0.25 5.67 22.85
C ASP A 116 -0.59 6.87 22.36
N THR A 117 0.05 8.02 22.11
CA THR A 117 -0.60 9.24 21.59
C THR A 117 -0.22 9.55 20.14
N MET A 118 0.69 8.77 19.56
CA MET A 118 1.05 8.88 18.15
C MET A 118 -0.04 8.27 17.25
N PRO A 119 -0.24 8.80 16.04
CA PRO A 119 -1.20 8.23 15.10
C PRO A 119 -0.80 6.80 14.77
N GLN A 120 -1.72 5.85 14.90
CA GLN A 120 -1.41 4.43 14.66
C GLN A 120 -1.59 4.06 13.20
N TRP A 121 -0.67 3.25 12.67
CA TRP A 121 -0.80 2.70 11.33
C TRP A 121 -1.63 1.42 11.32
N PHE A 122 -2.42 1.27 10.26
CA PHE A 122 -3.22 0.11 9.94
C PHE A 122 -2.89 -0.33 8.51
N VAL A 123 -2.81 -1.65 8.32
CA VAL A 123 -2.70 -2.33 7.05
C VAL A 123 -3.98 -3.12 6.84
N GLN A 124 -4.64 -2.95 5.71
CA GLN A 124 -5.78 -3.76 5.33
C GLN A 124 -5.46 -4.54 4.06
N ILE A 125 -5.53 -5.87 4.15
CA ILE A 125 -5.42 -6.77 3.00
C ILE A 125 -6.80 -7.38 2.77
N ASN A 126 -7.45 -7.02 1.66
CA ASN A 126 -8.86 -7.34 1.41
C ASN A 126 -9.75 -6.90 2.60
N HIS A 127 -10.40 -7.84 3.28
CA HIS A 127 -11.25 -7.57 4.44
C HIS A 127 -10.53 -7.71 5.79
N ASN A 128 -9.26 -8.15 5.79
CA ASN A 128 -8.48 -8.35 7.00
C ASN A 128 -7.72 -7.08 7.37
N ILE A 129 -7.83 -6.67 8.63
CA ILE A 129 -7.20 -5.45 9.15
C ILE A 129 -6.16 -5.86 10.20
N TYR A 130 -4.96 -5.33 10.02
CA TYR A 130 -3.83 -5.44 10.93
C TYR A 130 -3.48 -4.02 11.36
N GLY A 131 -3.21 -3.77 12.64
CA GLY A 131 -2.86 -2.40 13.02
C GLY A 131 -2.73 -2.18 14.50
N GLY A 132 -2.76 -0.89 14.85
CA GLY A 132 -2.29 -0.42 16.14
C GLY A 132 -0.77 -0.30 16.20
N PHE A 133 -0.12 -0.09 15.04
CA PHE A 133 1.33 0.00 14.93
C PHE A 133 1.83 1.40 15.26
N ASP A 134 3.07 1.50 15.74
CA ASP A 134 3.70 2.77 16.12
C ASP A 134 3.71 3.75 14.93
N GLY A 135 3.34 5.00 15.21
CA GLY A 135 3.15 6.02 14.17
C GLY A 135 4.40 6.50 13.43
N ASP A 136 5.59 6.20 13.96
CA ASP A 136 6.87 6.65 13.41
C ASP A 136 7.41 5.75 12.29
N HIS A 137 6.72 4.65 11.96
CA HIS A 137 7.09 3.79 10.83
C HIS A 137 5.86 3.31 10.06
N MET A 138 5.64 3.90 8.88
CA MET A 138 4.58 3.48 7.97
C MET A 138 4.89 2.11 7.35
N PRO A 139 4.02 1.09 7.52
CA PRO A 139 4.20 -0.20 6.88
C PRO A 139 4.17 -0.11 5.35
N GLU A 140 4.92 -1.00 4.70
CA GLU A 140 4.86 -1.17 3.24
C GLU A 140 4.43 -2.60 2.89
N VAL A 141 3.27 -2.71 2.24
CA VAL A 141 2.73 -4.00 1.79
C VAL A 141 3.40 -4.42 0.50
N LYS A 142 3.98 -5.63 0.52
CA LYS A 142 4.55 -6.32 -0.62
C LYS A 142 3.79 -7.61 -0.87
N PHE A 143 3.66 -7.98 -2.13
CA PHE A 143 3.09 -9.26 -2.56
C PHE A 143 4.16 -10.08 -3.27
N SER A 144 4.13 -11.40 -3.11
CA SER A 144 4.92 -12.31 -3.95
C SER A 144 4.50 -12.19 -5.43
N PRO A 145 5.38 -12.50 -6.39
CA PRO A 145 5.08 -12.46 -7.82
C PRO A 145 3.85 -13.28 -8.23
N ASP A 146 3.62 -14.41 -7.57
CA ASP A 146 2.43 -15.26 -7.79
C ASP A 146 1.18 -14.78 -7.02
N GLY A 147 1.32 -13.73 -6.20
CA GLY A 147 0.27 -13.19 -5.34
C GLY A 147 -0.15 -14.10 -4.18
N SER A 148 0.49 -15.25 -3.96
CA SER A 148 0.10 -16.21 -2.93
C SER A 148 0.42 -15.74 -1.51
N VAL A 149 1.50 -14.97 -1.34
CA VAL A 149 1.96 -14.45 -0.05
C VAL A 149 1.94 -12.92 -0.07
N PHE A 150 1.55 -12.33 1.06
CA PHE A 150 1.78 -10.92 1.33
C PHE A 150 2.68 -10.77 2.55
N GLY A 151 3.40 -9.66 2.59
CA GLY A 151 4.14 -9.30 3.79
C GLY A 151 4.31 -7.79 3.94
N PHE A 152 4.59 -7.38 5.16
CA PHE A 152 4.93 -6.00 5.48
C PHE A 152 5.76 -5.95 6.75
N VAL A 153 6.63 -4.95 6.82
CA VAL A 153 7.35 -4.59 8.04
C VAL A 153 6.57 -3.52 8.78
N TYR A 154 6.47 -3.66 10.10
CA TYR A 154 5.84 -2.68 10.96
C TYR A 154 6.65 -2.50 12.25
N LYS A 155 6.45 -1.37 12.91
CA LYS A 155 7.04 -1.09 14.21
C LYS A 155 5.97 -1.13 15.29
N ASN A 156 6.31 -1.72 16.43
CA ASN A 156 5.42 -1.80 17.58
C ASN A 156 6.23 -1.76 18.87
N ARG A 157 5.90 -0.82 19.77
CA ARG A 157 6.62 -0.58 21.03
C ARG A 157 8.13 -0.49 20.85
N GLY A 158 8.58 0.23 19.81
CA GLY A 158 10.01 0.48 19.59
C GLY A 158 10.77 -0.61 18.83
N ALA A 159 10.18 -1.79 18.61
CA ALA A 159 10.81 -2.90 17.88
C ALA A 159 10.18 -3.12 16.50
N TYR A 160 10.96 -3.65 15.57
CA TYR A 160 10.51 -4.01 14.23
C TYR A 160 10.02 -5.46 14.18
N TYR A 161 8.96 -5.68 13.41
CA TYR A 161 8.36 -6.98 13.15
C TYR A 161 8.08 -7.12 11.67
N ILE A 162 8.11 -8.36 11.18
CA ILE A 162 7.76 -8.71 9.81
C ILE A 162 6.52 -9.58 9.88
N ARG A 163 5.43 -9.18 9.23
CA ARG A 163 4.28 -10.06 9.01
C ARG A 163 4.40 -10.71 7.64
N LEU A 164 4.20 -12.02 7.58
CA LEU A 164 4.12 -12.83 6.36
C LEU A 164 2.84 -13.66 6.44
N ASN A 165 1.82 -13.28 5.66
CA ASN A 165 0.47 -13.82 5.83
C ASN A 165 0.01 -13.77 7.31
N ASP A 166 -0.15 -14.95 7.93
CA ASP A 166 -0.58 -15.13 9.31
C ASP A 166 0.59 -15.15 10.31
N GLU A 167 1.82 -15.35 9.82
CA GLU A 167 3.03 -15.43 10.64
C GLU A 167 3.60 -14.04 10.97
N VAL A 168 4.24 -13.96 12.14
CA VAL A 168 4.94 -12.76 12.61
C VAL A 168 6.34 -13.16 13.06
N LEU A 169 7.34 -12.48 12.51
CA LEU A 169 8.75 -12.61 12.86
C LEU A 169 9.21 -11.37 13.64
N GLY A 170 10.10 -11.57 14.61
CA GLY A 170 10.62 -10.53 15.50
C GLY A 170 10.36 -10.84 16.98
N PRO A 171 10.67 -9.91 17.89
CA PRO A 171 11.11 -8.54 17.64
C PRO A 171 12.54 -8.43 17.09
N TYR A 172 12.82 -7.38 16.30
CA TYR A 172 14.16 -7.03 15.81
C TYR A 172 14.50 -5.57 16.09
N GLN A 173 15.81 -5.22 16.09
CA GLN A 173 16.24 -3.83 16.21
C GLN A 173 15.93 -3.04 14.93
N LYS A 174 16.07 -3.69 13.77
CA LYS A 174 15.61 -3.20 12.47
C LYS A 174 15.32 -4.38 11.56
N ALA A 175 14.32 -4.23 10.68
CA ALA A 175 13.99 -5.25 9.70
C ALA A 175 13.55 -4.62 8.37
N ASP A 176 13.77 -5.33 7.28
CA ASP A 176 13.15 -5.13 5.97
C ASP A 176 12.95 -6.51 5.31
N MET A 177 12.07 -6.57 4.31
CA MET A 177 11.84 -7.78 3.52
C MET A 177 11.59 -7.47 2.05
N THR A 178 11.88 -8.43 1.16
CA THR A 178 11.44 -8.38 -0.23
C THR A 178 11.11 -9.77 -0.75
N PHE A 179 10.32 -9.84 -1.81
CA PHE A 179 10.14 -11.05 -2.59
C PHE A 179 11.09 -11.04 -3.79
N THR A 180 11.68 -12.18 -4.11
CA THR A 180 12.38 -12.41 -5.38
C THR A 180 11.37 -12.75 -6.48
N ILE A 181 11.83 -12.76 -7.74
CA ILE A 181 11.00 -13.19 -8.89
C ILE A 181 10.54 -14.65 -8.80
N GLU A 182 11.26 -15.48 -8.03
CA GLU A 182 10.95 -16.89 -7.77
C GLU A 182 10.05 -17.05 -6.53
N SER A 183 9.55 -15.95 -5.96
CA SER A 183 8.75 -15.93 -4.72
C SER A 183 9.50 -16.37 -3.46
N HIS A 184 10.84 -16.44 -3.49
CA HIS A 184 11.63 -16.52 -2.25
C HIS A 184 11.51 -15.21 -1.48
N ILE A 185 11.53 -15.31 -0.16
CA ILE A 185 11.49 -14.15 0.74
C ILE A 185 12.91 -13.90 1.22
N THR A 186 13.41 -12.69 0.98
CA THR A 186 14.67 -12.23 1.54
C THR A 186 14.37 -11.27 2.70
N LEU A 187 14.93 -11.56 3.87
CA LEU A 187 14.82 -10.75 5.08
C LEU A 187 16.16 -10.08 5.36
N ALA A 188 16.16 -8.77 5.56
CA ALA A 188 17.30 -8.03 6.09
C ALA A 188 17.01 -7.67 7.55
N ILE A 189 17.80 -8.20 8.49
CA ILE A 189 17.56 -8.05 9.94
C ILE A 189 18.81 -7.45 10.58
N VAL A 190 18.62 -6.47 11.47
CA VAL A 190 19.68 -5.97 12.36
C VAL A 190 19.35 -6.39 13.78
N GLU A 191 20.31 -7.06 14.43
CA GLU A 191 20.18 -7.50 15.81
C GLU A 191 21.56 -7.66 16.47
N ASN A 192 21.68 -7.24 17.74
CA ASN A 192 22.90 -7.34 18.54
C ASN A 192 24.15 -6.73 17.87
N GLY A 193 23.96 -5.67 17.06
CA GLY A 193 25.04 -4.99 16.35
C GLY A 193 25.48 -5.67 15.04
N PHE A 194 24.80 -6.74 14.62
CA PHE A 194 25.06 -7.44 13.37
C PHE A 194 23.89 -7.27 12.40
N ALA A 195 24.19 -7.34 11.10
CA ALA A 195 23.20 -7.39 10.03
C ALA A 195 23.19 -8.80 9.41
N TYR A 196 22.00 -9.35 9.22
CA TYR A 196 21.75 -10.67 8.67
C TYR A 196 20.92 -10.54 7.40
N LEU A 197 21.25 -11.35 6.41
CA LEU A 197 20.44 -11.53 5.20
C LEU A 197 20.01 -12.99 5.15
N ASN A 198 18.72 -13.23 5.37
CA ASN A 198 18.15 -14.58 5.39
C ASN A 198 17.27 -14.78 4.16
N GLU A 199 17.31 -15.97 3.58
CA GLU A 199 16.37 -16.39 2.54
C GLU A 199 15.48 -17.49 3.09
N MET A 200 14.19 -17.42 2.78
CA MET A 200 13.22 -18.44 3.13
C MET A 200 12.25 -18.69 1.96
N GLU A 201 11.74 -19.91 1.88
CA GLU A 201 10.70 -20.24 0.92
C GLU A 201 9.35 -19.66 1.41
N ALA A 202 8.63 -19.03 0.48
CA ALA A 202 7.24 -18.69 0.70
C ALA A 202 6.41 -19.99 0.66
N ILE A 203 6.05 -20.54 1.82
CA ILE A 203 5.12 -21.66 1.87
C ILE A 203 3.71 -21.09 1.68
N PRO A 204 3.01 -21.40 0.57
CA PRO A 204 1.64 -20.95 0.41
C PRO A 204 0.77 -21.58 1.50
N LEU A 205 -0.19 -20.81 2.03
CA LEU A 205 -1.25 -21.40 2.86
C LEU A 205 -1.99 -22.43 2.00
N ASN A 206 -1.83 -23.72 2.33
CA ASN A 206 -2.57 -24.80 1.68
C ASN A 206 -4.08 -24.49 1.75
N LYS A 207 -4.74 -24.51 0.59
CA LYS A 207 -6.20 -24.34 0.47
C LYS A 207 -6.96 -25.51 1.09
#